data_AF-A0A961PXB4-F1
#
_entry.id   AF-A0A961PXB4-F1
#
_cell.length_a   1.000
_cell.length_b   1.000
_cell.length_c   1.000
_cell.angle_alpha   90.00
_cell.angle_beta   90.00
_cell.angle_gamma   90.00
#
_symmetry.space_group_name_H-M   'P 1'
#
loop_
_entity.id
_entity.type
_entity.pdbx_description
1 polymer ?
#
loop_
_entity_poly.entity_id
_entity_poly.type
_entity_poly.pdbx_seq_one_letter_code
_entity_poly.pdbx_strand_id
1 'polypeptide(L)'
;MGDRLFGGIGIALAAFFIWQATTIQESFIQDPVGPKTFPIIIGIILGLSSLAILLRPDPKPDWPAAGRLAEIGAAVVVLLAYAYALPQVGFLIAT
;
A
#
# COMPACT_ATOMS: atom_id res chain seq x y z
N MET A 1 19.50 2.07 3.06
CA MET A 1 19.11 1.08 4.09
C MET A 1 17.60 0.90 4.11
N GLY A 2 16.83 2.00 4.10
CA GLY A 2 15.36 1.96 4.00
C GLY A 2 14.84 1.15 2.82
N ASP A 3 15.43 1.33 1.63
CA ASP A 3 14.92 0.69 0.40
C ASP A 3 15.02 -0.84 0.43
N ARG A 4 16.11 -1.38 1.00
CA ARG A 4 16.26 -2.83 1.16
C ARG A 4 15.27 -3.40 2.18
N LEU A 5 15.01 -2.67 3.26
CA LEU A 5 13.99 -3.07 4.24
C LEU A 5 12.60 -3.01 3.60
N PHE A 6 12.31 -1.96 2.82
CA PHE A 6 11.06 -1.81 2.10
C PHE A 6 10.85 -2.93 1.07
N GLY A 7 11.87 -3.24 0.26
CA GLY A 7 11.84 -4.37 -0.67
C GLY A 7 11.66 -5.71 0.03
N GLY A 8 12.34 -5.94 1.16
CA GLY A 8 12.18 -7.15 1.96
C GLY A 8 10.76 -7.31 2.54
N ILE A 9 10.21 -6.23 3.11
CA ILE A 9 8.82 -6.20 3.60
C ILE A 9 7.84 -6.43 2.44
N GLY A 10 8.08 -5.80 1.29
CA GLY A 10 7.25 -5.97 0.10
C GLY A 10 7.23 -7.42 -0.42
N ILE A 11 8.37 -8.11 -0.42
CA ILE A 11 8.44 -9.54 -0.77
C ILE A 11 7.65 -10.39 0.24
N ALA A 12 7.80 -10.12 1.54
CA ALA A 12 7.06 -10.85 2.57
C ALA A 12 5.53 -10.63 2.44
N LEU A 13 5.11 -9.40 2.15
CA LEU A 13 3.72 -9.06 1.88
C LEU A 13 3.20 -9.75 0.61
N ALA A 14 3.97 -9.78 -0.47
CA ALA A 14 3.61 -10.48 -1.70
C ALA A 14 3.41 -11.99 -1.46
N ALA A 15 4.33 -12.63 -0.74
CA ALA A 15 4.22 -14.04 -0.38
C ALA A 15 2.99 -14.32 0.49
N PHE A 16 2.75 -13.48 1.51
CA PHE A 16 1.58 -13.58 2.36
C PHE A 16 0.28 -13.39 1.57
N PHE A 17 0.24 -12.43 0.66
CA PHE A 17 -0.93 -12.13 -0.16
C PHE A 17 -1.27 -13.28 -1.11
N ILE A 18 -0.26 -13.86 -1.78
CA ILE A 18 -0.43 -15.04 -2.64
C ILE A 18 -0.92 -16.23 -1.80
N TRP A 19 -0.35 -16.46 -0.61
CA TRP A 19 -0.79 -17.53 0.28
C TRP A 19 -2.26 -17.36 0.70
N GLN A 20 -2.69 -16.14 1.04
CA GLN A 20 -4.10 -15.86 1.31
C GLN A 20 -4.99 -16.12 0.09
N ALA A 21 -4.53 -15.76 -1.11
CA ALA A 21 -5.26 -16.05 -2.35
C ALA A 21 -5.47 -17.55 -2.59
N THR A 22 -4.51 -18.40 -2.20
CA THR A 22 -4.67 -19.87 -2.30
C THR A 22 -5.66 -20.46 -1.31
N THR A 23 -6.07 -19.70 -0.29
CA THR A 23 -7.05 -20.13 0.72
C THR A 23 -8.49 -19.77 0.31
N ILE A 24 -8.68 -19.04 -0.80
CA ILE A 24 -9.99 -18.67 -1.31
C ILE A 24 -10.76 -19.94 -1.68
N GLN A 25 -11.96 -20.09 -1.10
CA GLN A 25 -12.84 -21.21 -1.41
C GLN A 25 -13.37 -21.09 -2.83
N GLU A 26 -13.36 -22.22 -3.52
CA GLU A 26 -13.76 -22.34 -4.90
C GLU A 26 -15.21 -22.83 -5.01
N SER A 27 -16.04 -22.12 -5.79
CA SER A 27 -17.41 -22.55 -6.10
C SER A 27 -17.39 -23.70 -7.12
N PHE A 28 -18.43 -24.54 -7.10
CA PHE A 28 -18.60 -25.67 -8.03
C PHE A 28 -18.89 -25.23 -9.48
N ILE A 29 -19.45 -24.01 -9.66
CA ILE A 29 -19.58 -23.36 -10.96
C ILE A 29 -18.42 -22.36 -11.08
N GLN A 30 -17.42 -22.69 -11.89
CA GLN A 30 -16.23 -21.86 -12.07
C GLN A 30 -16.18 -21.22 -13.45
N ASP A 31 -15.85 -19.94 -13.48
CA ASP A 31 -15.18 -19.36 -14.64
C ASP A 31 -13.80 -20.01 -14.82
N PRO A 32 -13.32 -20.23 -16.06
CA PRO A 32 -12.07 -20.94 -16.37
C PRO A 32 -10.83 -20.45 -15.62
N VAL A 33 -10.86 -19.19 -15.19
CA VAL A 33 -9.75 -18.48 -14.58
C VAL A 33 -9.83 -18.46 -13.04
N GLY A 34 -11.02 -18.64 -12.46
CA GLY A 34 -11.24 -18.64 -11.01
C GLY A 34 -10.94 -17.30 -10.28
N PRO A 35 -11.49 -17.11 -9.07
CA PRO A 35 -11.35 -15.85 -8.31
C PRO A 35 -9.93 -15.62 -7.77
N LYS A 36 -9.11 -16.68 -7.66
CA LYS A 36 -7.73 -16.62 -7.12
C LYS A 36 -6.70 -16.02 -8.09
N THR A 37 -6.97 -16.06 -9.40
CA THR A 37 -5.97 -15.66 -10.40
C THR A 37 -5.64 -14.18 -10.32
N PHE A 38 -6.65 -13.32 -10.14
CA PHE A 38 -6.42 -11.88 -10.05
C PHE A 38 -5.55 -11.49 -8.85
N PRO A 39 -5.86 -11.91 -7.60
CA PRO A 39 -4.97 -11.69 -6.46
C PRO A 39 -3.55 -12.24 -6.66
N ILE A 40 -3.40 -13.42 -7.27
CA ILE A 40 -2.08 -14.01 -7.55
C ILE A 40 -1.27 -13.12 -8.49
N ILE A 41 -1.87 -12.61 -9.57
CA ILE A 41 -1.19 -11.69 -10.51
C ILE A 41 -0.70 -10.43 -9.78
N ILE A 42 -1.55 -9.83 -8.94
CA ILE A 42 -1.18 -8.65 -8.15
C ILE A 42 -0.01 -8.97 -7.20
N GLY A 43 -0.06 -10.12 -6.52
CA GLY A 43 1.03 -10.59 -5.66
C GLY A 43 2.34 -10.79 -6.42
N ILE A 44 2.29 -11.36 -7.63
CA ILE A 44 3.49 -11.55 -8.48
C ILE A 44 4.09 -10.20 -8.88
N ILE A 45 3.26 -9.27 -9.36
CA ILE A 45 3.73 -7.93 -9.76
C ILE A 45 4.37 -7.23 -8.55
N LEU A 46 3.70 -7.25 -7.39
CA LEU A 46 4.23 -6.69 -6.15
C LEU A 46 5.57 -7.32 -5.76
N GLY A 47 5.68 -8.64 -5.85
CA GLY A 47 6.90 -9.38 -5.56
C GLY A 47 8.05 -8.99 -6.48
N LEU A 48 7.79 -8.89 -7.79
CA LEU A 48 8.79 -8.47 -8.78
C LEU A 48 9.24 -7.02 -8.57
N SER A 49 8.31 -6.10 -8.33
CA SER A 49 8.64 -4.70 -8.01
C SER A 49 9.45 -4.59 -6.71
N SER A 50 9.07 -5.34 -5.68
CA SER A 50 9.78 -5.36 -4.39
C SER A 50 11.18 -5.98 -4.52
N LEU A 51 11.33 -7.01 -5.35
CA LEU A 51 12.62 -7.61 -5.68
C LEU A 51 13.51 -6.61 -6.42
N ALA A 52 12.97 -5.83 -7.36
CA ALA A 52 13.73 -4.79 -8.04
C ALA A 52 14.27 -3.74 -7.06
N ILE A 53 13.44 -3.27 -6.10
CA ILE A 53 13.84 -2.32 -5.05
C ILE A 53 14.91 -2.94 -4.13
N LEU A 54 14.75 -4.22 -3.77
CA LEU A 54 15.70 -4.93 -2.90
C LEU A 54 17.08 -5.07 -3.54
N LEU A 55 17.11 -5.44 -4.83
CA LEU A 55 18.35 -5.67 -5.58
C LEU A 55 19.02 -4.35 -6.00
N ARG A 56 18.24 -3.32 -6.28
CA ARG A 56 18.72 -2.01 -6.75
C ARG A 56 18.21 -0.89 -5.85
N PRO A 57 18.76 -0.74 -4.63
CA PRO A 57 18.40 0.35 -3.75
C PRO A 57 18.86 1.69 -4.35
N ASP A 58 18.04 2.72 -4.17
CA ASP A 58 18.33 4.07 -4.63
C ASP A 58 19.29 4.79 -3.66
N PRO A 59 19.85 5.94 -4.06
CA PRO A 59 20.58 6.82 -3.15
C PRO A 59 19.72 7.17 -1.94
N LYS A 60 20.36 7.35 -0.79
CA LYS A 60 19.65 7.71 0.44
C LYS A 60 18.81 8.97 0.19
N PRO A 61 17.50 8.94 0.47
CA PRO A 61 16.67 10.12 0.30
C PRO A 61 17.07 11.18 1.33
N ASP A 62 17.13 12.42 0.87
CA ASP A 62 17.30 13.57 1.75
C ASP A 62 15.97 13.83 2.47
N TRP A 63 15.94 13.50 3.75
CA TRP A 63 14.76 13.72 4.56
C TRP A 63 14.54 15.22 4.80
N PRO A 64 13.29 15.68 4.73
CA PRO A 64 12.98 17.07 5.03
C PRO A 64 13.36 17.41 6.48
N ALA A 65 13.76 18.66 6.71
CA ALA A 65 14.04 19.15 8.06
C ALA A 65 12.81 18.96 8.97
N ALA A 66 13.05 18.87 10.28
CA ALA A 66 12.00 18.61 11.27
C ALA A 66 10.81 19.58 11.19
N GLY A 67 11.05 20.85 10.84
CA GLY A 67 9.97 21.82 10.60
C GLY A 67 9.04 21.42 9.45
N ARG A 68 9.59 20.97 8.32
CA ARG A 68 8.79 20.50 7.18
C ARG A 68 8.10 19.16 7.47
N LEU A 69 8.69 18.29 8.29
CA LEU A 69 7.98 17.11 8.80
C LEU A 69 6.78 17.50 9.68
N ALA A 70 6.89 18.55 10.50
CA ALA A 70 5.78 19.06 11.28
C ALA A 70 4.67 19.65 10.40
N GLU A 71 5.03 20.36 9.32
CA GLU A 71 4.06 20.84 8.32
C GLU A 71 3.30 19.69 7.65
N ILE A 72 4.00 18.62 7.26
CA ILE A 72 3.37 17.41 6.70
C ILE A 72 2.43 16.78 7.73
N GLY A 73 2.86 16.65 8.99
CA GLY A 73 2.02 16.14 10.07
C GLY A 73 0.78 17.00 10.31
N ALA A 74 0.93 18.33 10.29
CA ALA A 74 -0.19 19.26 10.41
C ALA A 74 -1.17 19.11 9.24
N ALA A 75 -0.68 18.95 8.01
CA ALA A 75 -1.52 18.70 6.84
C ALA A 75 -2.33 17.41 6.99
N VAL A 76 -1.71 16.33 7.49
CA VAL A 76 -2.43 15.07 7.80
C VAL A 76 -3.53 15.30 8.82
N VAL A 77 -3.25 16.03 9.91
CA VAL A 77 -4.27 16.35 10.94
C VAL A 77 -5.42 17.17 10.36
N VAL A 78 -5.13 18.17 9.53
CA VAL A 78 -6.16 18.98 8.85
C VAL A 78 -7.02 18.12 7.94
N LEU A 79 -6.42 17.23 7.15
CA LEU A 79 -7.17 16.32 6.26
C LEU A 79 -8.03 15.32 7.03
N LEU A 80 -7.55 14.83 8.18
CA LEU A 80 -8.36 13.99 9.06
C LEU A 80 -9.53 14.78 9.66
N ALA A 81 -9.28 15.99 10.16
CA ALA A 81 -10.33 16.87 10.67
C ALA A 81 -11.39 17.15 9.61
N TYR A 82 -10.97 17.45 8.38
CA TYR A 82 -11.85 17.58 7.22
C TYR A 82 -12.69 16.32 6.98
N ALA A 83 -12.07 15.14 6.94
CA ALA A 83 -12.77 13.87 6.71
C ALA A 83 -13.85 13.59 7.77
N TYR A 84 -13.60 13.96 9.03
CA TYR A 84 -14.59 13.83 10.12
C TYR A 84 -15.66 14.93 10.10
N ALA A 85 -15.31 16.16 9.74
CA ALA A 85 -16.24 17.28 9.71
C ALA A 85 -17.22 17.19 8.52
N LEU A 86 -16.75 16.74 7.35
CA LEU A 86 -17.53 16.66 6.11
C LEU A 86 -18.92 16.03 6.27
N PRO A 87 -19.09 14.84 6.88
CA PRO A 87 -20.43 14.25 7.07
C PRO A 87 -21.31 14.99 8.09
N GLN A 88 -20.73 15.86 8.94
CA GLN A 88 -21.46 16.56 10.00
C GLN A 88 -21.94 17.95 9.56
N VAL A 89 -21.07 18.72 8.88
CA VAL A 89 -21.34 20.13 8.52
C VAL A 89 -21.56 20.34 7.03
N GLY A 90 -21.33 19.31 6.20
CA GLY A 90 -21.46 19.37 4.75
C GLY A 90 -20.26 20.02 4.05
N PHE A 91 -20.22 19.86 2.72
CA PHE A 91 -19.07 20.27 1.90
C PHE A 91 -18.76 21.77 1.94
N LEU A 92 -19.80 22.62 1.86
CA LEU A 92 -19.62 24.08 1.79
C LEU A 92 -18.94 24.67 3.04
N ILE A 93 -19.15 24.07 4.21
CA ILE A 93 -18.55 24.54 5.47
C ILE A 93 -17.19 23.86 5.71
N ALA A 94 -16.99 22.64 5.21
CA ALA A 94 -15.79 21.85 5.48
C ALA A 94 -14.58 22.19 4.59
N THR A 95 -14.79 22.70 3.35
CA THR A 95 -13.74 23.08 2.39
C THR A 95 -13.39 24.55 2.47
#